data_AF-A0A0A2FBD3-F1
#
_entry.id   AF-A0A0A2FBD3-F1
#
_cell.length_a   1.000
_cell.length_b   1.000
_cell.length_c   1.000
_cell.angle_alpha   90.00
_cell.angle_beta   90.00
_cell.angle_gamma   90.00
#
_symmetry.space_group_name_H-M   'P 1'
#
loop_
_entity.id
_entity.type
_entity.pdbx_description
1 polymer ?
#
loop_
_entity_poly.entity_id
_entity_poly.type
_entity_poly.pdbx_seq_one_letter_code
_entity_poly.pdbx_strand_id
1 'polypeptide(L)' 'MITVQKPYTLTVTDKTITVSCSGEVAVFDMNGRCLALEADKMVFVGQTDFYILRIVVDGKTYVERISTK' A
#
# COMPACT_ATOMS: atom_id res chain seq x y z
N MET A 1 16.96 9.81 17.91
CA MET A 1 15.81 9.45 17.04
C MET A 1 15.93 7.95 16.79
N ILE A 2 14.98 7.15 17.26
CA ILE A 2 14.93 5.71 16.94
C ILE A 2 14.03 5.57 15.72
N THR A 3 14.59 5.19 14.58
CA THR A 3 13.84 4.91 13.36
C THR A 3 13.47 3.45 13.36
N VAL A 4 12.20 3.12 13.57
CA VAL A 4 11.71 1.75 13.43
C VAL A 4 11.51 1.48 11.94
N GLN A 5 12.21 0.49 11.41
CA GLN A 5 12.04 0.06 10.03
C GLN A 5 10.68 -0.62 9.88
N LYS A 6 9.87 -0.16 8.92
CA LYS A 6 8.61 -0.80 8.54
C LYS A 6 8.92 -2.16 7.87
N PRO A 7 8.11 -3.21 8.13
CA PRO A 7 8.37 -4.55 7.60
C PRO A 7 7.87 -4.72 6.14
N TYR A 8 7.91 -3.65 5.35
CA TYR A 8 7.51 -3.61 3.96
C TYR A 8 8.23 -2.47 3.23
N THR A 9 8.32 -2.57 1.91
CA THR A 9 8.74 -1.47 1.04
C THR A 9 7.52 -0.90 0.32
N LEU A 10 7.54 0.40 0.06
CA LEU A 10 6.50 1.13 -0.63
C LEU A 10 7.16 2.16 -1.55
N THR A 11 6.85 2.08 -2.84
CA THR A 11 7.32 3.02 -3.86
C THR A 11 6.13 3.53 -4.64
N VAL A 12 6.13 4.83 -4.94
CA VAL A 12 5.12 5.47 -5.79
C VAL A 12 5.86 6.17 -6.92
N THR A 13 5.64 5.69 -8.15
CA THR A 13 6.19 6.28 -9.37
C THR A 13 5.05 6.63 -10.29
N ASP A 14 4.82 7.93 -10.49
CA ASP A 14 3.65 8.49 -11.19
C ASP A 14 2.34 7.98 -10.59
N LYS A 15 1.67 7.09 -11.32
CA LYS A 15 0.41 6.44 -10.95
C LYS A 15 0.57 5.00 -10.47
N THR A 16 1.81 4.52 -10.40
CA THR A 16 2.14 3.14 -10.05
C THR A 16 2.56 3.07 -8.59
N ILE A 17 1.78 2.36 -7.78
CA ILE A 17 2.08 2.03 -6.39
C ILE A 17 2.65 0.62 -6.37
N THR A 18 3.86 0.45 -5.85
CA THR A 18 4.48 -0.86 -5.64
C THR A 18 4.70 -1.10 -4.16
N VAL A 19 4.19 -2.21 -3.65
CA VAL A 19 4.41 -2.66 -2.27
C VAL A 19 5.03 -4.04 -2.29
N SER A 20 6.06 -4.26 -1.49
CA SER A 20 6.58 -5.60 -1.21
C SER A 20 6.59 -5.83 0.31
N CYS A 21 6.07 -6.97 0.75
CA CYS A 21 5.98 -7.38 2.13
C CYS A 21 6.01 -8.93 2.22
N SER A 22 5.97 -9.50 3.42
CA SER A 22 5.68 -10.93 3.61
C SER A 22 4.33 -11.03 4.32
N GLY A 23 3.25 -11.03 3.54
CA GLY A 23 1.92 -10.75 4.05
C GLY A 23 0.93 -10.32 2.98
N GLU A 24 -0.06 -9.51 3.35
CA GLU A 24 -1.15 -9.11 2.45
C GLU A 24 -1.21 -7.59 2.29
N VAL A 25 -1.52 -7.13 1.08
CA VAL A 25 -1.74 -5.72 0.79
C VAL A 25 -3.07 -5.51 0.08
N ALA A 26 -3.86 -4.56 0.56
CA ALA A 26 -5.10 -4.13 -0.08
C ALA A 26 -5.04 -2.64 -0.43
N VAL A 27 -5.59 -2.27 -1.60
CA VAL A 27 -5.77 -0.87 -2.04
C VAL A 27 -7.23 -0.50 -1.93
N PHE A 28 -7.51 0.67 -1.35
CA PHE A 28 -8.84 1.25 -1.32
C PHE A 28 -8.85 2.63 -1.96
N ASP A 29 -9.91 2.96 -2.69
CA ASP A 29 -10.19 4.34 -3.07
C ASP A 29 -10.75 5.15 -1.90
N MET A 30 -10.90 6.47 -2.10
CA MET A 30 -11.40 7.39 -1.08
C MET A 30 -12.85 7.15 -0.67
N ASN A 31 -13.61 6.34 -1.43
CA ASN A 31 -14.95 5.90 -1.05
C ASN A 31 -14.94 4.61 -0.21
N GLY A 32 -13.75 4.07 0.10
CA GLY A 32 -13.58 2.84 0.86
C GLY A 32 -13.79 1.56 0.03
N ARG A 33 -13.90 1.66 -1.31
CA ARG A 33 -14.01 0.47 -2.16
C ARG A 33 -12.65 -0.17 -2.31
N CYS A 34 -12.57 -1.48 -2.06
CA CYS A 34 -11.38 -2.28 -2.31
C CYS A 34 -11.16 -2.42 -3.83
N LEU A 35 -10.01 -1.96 -4.31
CA LEU A 35 -9.62 -2.00 -5.72
C LEU A 35 -8.68 -3.16 -6.06
N ALA A 36 -7.85 -3.57 -5.10
CA ALA A 36 -6.89 -4.64 -5.27
C ALA A 36 -6.59 -5.29 -3.90
N LEU A 37 -6.27 -6.58 -3.92
CA LEU A 37 -5.86 -7.37 -2.77
C LEU A 37 -4.85 -8.42 -3.25
N GLU A 38 -3.61 -8.34 -2.78
CA GLU A 38 -2.51 -9.21 -3.23
C GLU A 38 -1.65 -9.68 -2.05
N ALA A 39 -1.03 -10.85 -2.19
CA ALA A 39 -0.07 -11.37 -1.23
C ALA A 39 1.37 -11.08 -1.68
N ASP A 40 2.24 -10.79 -0.71
CA ASP A 40 3.70 -10.55 -0.80
C ASP A 40 4.14 -9.36 -1.67
N LYS A 41 3.63 -9.22 -2.89
CA LYS A 41 3.96 -8.12 -3.79
C LYS A 41 2.73 -7.62 -4.52
N MET A 42 2.55 -6.31 -4.49
CA MET A 42 1.49 -5.62 -5.21
C MET A 42 2.09 -4.57 -6.14
N VAL A 43 1.62 -4.54 -7.39
CA VAL A 43 1.88 -3.45 -8.35
C VAL A 43 0.52 -2.97 -8.81
N PHE A 44 0.11 -1.79 -8.34
CA PHE A 44 -1.18 -1.19 -8.62
C PHE A 44 -1.00 0.06 -9.48
N VAL A 45 -1.73 0.17 -10.59
CA VAL A 45 -1.76 1.37 -11.45
C VAL A 45 -3.09 2.08 -11.24
N GLY A 46 -3.03 3.24 -10.59
CA GLY A 46 -4.19 4.07 -10.27
C GLY A 46 -4.42 5.23 -11.26
N GLN A 47 -5.36 6.09 -10.91
CA GLN A 47 -5.51 7.44 -11.47
C GLN A 47 -4.74 8.46 -10.61
N THR A 48 -4.76 9.74 -10.98
CA THR A 48 -4.24 10.83 -10.14
C THR A 48 -5.25 11.09 -9.02
N ASP A 49 -5.05 10.47 -7.86
CA ASP A 49 -5.99 10.51 -6.74
C ASP A 49 -5.27 10.13 -5.41
N PHE A 50 -6.05 9.98 -4.34
CA PHE A 50 -5.63 9.39 -3.10
C PHE A 50 -6.08 7.93 -2.97
N TYR A 51 -5.22 7.13 -2.36
CA TYR A 51 -5.48 5.72 -2.06
C TYR A 51 -5.11 5.41 -0.62
N ILE A 52 -5.80 4.45 -0.03
CA ILE A 52 -5.44 3.86 1.26
C ILE A 52 -4.87 2.47 1.03
N LEU A 53 -3.70 2.20 1.58
CA LEU A 53 -3.10 0.87 1.60
C LEU A 53 -3.29 0.25 2.97
N ARG A 54 -3.89 -0.94 3.04
CA ARG A 54 -3.85 -1.79 4.23
C ARG A 54 -2.78 -2.86 4.00
N ILE A 55 -1.74 -2.86 4.81
CA ILE A 55 -0.64 -3.82 4.73
C ILE A 55 -0.66 -4.65 6.01
N VAL A 56 -0.77 -5.97 5.90
CA VAL A 56 -0.77 -6.90 7.03
C VAL A 56 0.50 -7.73 6.98
N VAL A 57 1.35 -7.61 7.99
CA VAL A 57 2.59 -8.39 8.14
C VAL A 57 2.67 -8.91 9.57
N ASP A 58 2.89 -10.21 9.74
CA ASP A 58 2.99 -10.88 11.06
C ASP A 58 1.81 -10.54 12.00
N GLY A 59 0.60 -10.52 11.46
CA GLY A 59 -0.64 -10.19 12.21
C GLY A 59 -0.78 -8.73 12.62
N LYS A 60 0.16 -7.84 12.25
CA LYS A 60 0.08 -6.40 12.48
C LYS A 60 -0.42 -5.69 11.22
N THR A 61 -1.37 -4.78 11.39
CA THR A 61 -1.89 -3.95 10.30
C THR A 61 -1.20 -2.59 10.29
N TYR A 62 -0.73 -2.20 9.11
CA TYR A 62 -0.19 -0.89 8.80
C TYR A 62 -1.08 -0.22 7.77
N VAL A 63 -1.24 1.10 7.86
CA VAL A 63 -2.08 1.87 6.95
C VAL A 63 -1.31 3.05 6.39
N GLU A 64 -1.26 3.17 5.07
CA GLU A 64 -0.62 4.30 4.39
C GLU A 64 -1.65 5.04 3.54
N ARG A 65 -1.61 6.38 3.57
CA ARG A 65 -2.35 7.23 2.63
C ARG A 65 -1.40 7.69 1.55
N ILE A 66 -1.71 7.35 0.30
CA ILE A 66 -0.88 7.63 -0.86
C ILE A 66 -1.56 8.64 -1.76
N SER A 67 -0.80 9.60 -2.29
CA SER A 67 -1.21 10.43 -3.41
C SER A 67 -0.41 10.05 -4.64
N THR A 68 -1.09 9.75 -5.74
CA THR A 68 -0.47 9.58 -7.06
C THR A 68 -0.52 10.89 -7.84
N LYS A 69 0.40 11.08 -8.79
CA LYS A 69 0.45 12.27 -9.65
C LYS A 69 0.24 11.86 -11.10
#